data_AF-H9M9P6-F1
#
_entry.id   AF-H9M9P6-F1
#
_cell.length_a   1.000
_cell.length_b   1.000
_cell.length_c   1.000
_cell.angle_alpha   90.00
_cell.angle_beta   90.00
_cell.angle_gamma   90.00
#
_symmetry.space_group_name_H-M   'P 1'
#
loop_
_entity.id
_entity.type
_entity.pdbx_description
1 polymer ?
#
loop_
_entity_poly.entity_id
_entity_poly.type
_entity_poly.pdbx_seq_one_letter_code
_entity_poly.pdbx_strand_id
1 'polypeptide(L)'
;GFFINRDRIPPYWIWFHYISLIKYPYEAVLQNEFDNPHACFARGTQVFENTPISHLSPQLQQSFLNLLKTTSNIDITPTTCVTTGVDILQSQDVTQLNKWDCLYVTLAWGVLFRILFYISLLLGSKNKRH
;
A
#
# COMPACT_ATOMS: atom_id res chain seq x y z
N GLY A 1 -6.47 1.81 -0.41
CA GLY A 1 -5.98 0.57 -1.00
C GLY A 1 -4.67 0.89 -1.66
N PHE A 2 -4.63 0.87 -3.00
CA PHE A 2 -3.43 1.24 -3.78
C PHE A 2 -3.63 2.52 -4.61
N PHE A 3 -4.71 2.59 -5.40
CA PHE A 3 -4.99 3.76 -6.25
C PHE A 3 -5.71 4.89 -5.51
N ILE A 4 -6.56 4.54 -4.54
CA ILE A 4 -7.36 5.49 -3.76
C ILE A 4 -7.17 5.14 -2.28
N ASN A 5 -6.66 6.11 -1.52
CA ASN A 5 -6.55 6.01 -0.06
C ASN A 5 -7.95 5.97 0.56
N ARG A 6 -8.10 5.25 1.67
CA ARG A 6 -9.38 5.07 2.35
C ARG A 6 -10.05 6.39 2.69
N ASP A 7 -9.28 7.38 3.16
CA ASP A 7 -9.77 8.72 3.53
C ASP A 7 -10.39 9.50 2.37
N ARG A 8 -10.08 9.11 1.13
CA ARG A 8 -10.64 9.73 -0.08
C ARG A 8 -11.91 9.04 -0.56
N ILE A 9 -12.32 7.93 0.07
CA ILE A 9 -13.52 7.19 -0.32
C ILE A 9 -14.73 7.79 0.41
N PRO A 10 -15.79 8.19 -0.31
CA PRO A 10 -16.99 8.71 0.32
C PRO A 10 -17.60 7.70 1.32
N PRO A 11 -18.12 8.16 2.49
CA PRO A 11 -18.59 7.26 3.55
C PRO A 11 -19.65 6.24 3.11
N TYR A 12 -20.51 6.61 2.15
CA TYR A 12 -21.55 5.73 1.63
C TYR A 12 -21.00 4.60 0.73
N TRP A 13 -19.75 4.68 0.26
CA TRP A 13 -19.08 3.67 -0.59
C TRP A 13 -17.99 2.88 0.13
N ILE A 14 -17.66 3.27 1.37
CA ILE A 14 -16.54 2.67 2.11
C ILE A 14 -16.73 1.17 2.36
N TRP A 15 -17.97 0.69 2.44
CA TRP A 15 -18.26 -0.73 2.63
C TRP A 15 -17.70 -1.59 1.49
N PHE A 16 -17.65 -1.08 0.25
CA PHE A 16 -17.08 -1.80 -0.89
C PHE A 16 -15.57 -2.01 -0.72
N HIS A 17 -14.89 -1.08 -0.07
CA HIS A 17 -13.49 -1.23 0.28
C HIS A 17 -13.28 -2.40 1.26
N TYR A 18 -14.20 -2.61 2.23
CA TYR A 18 -14.09 -3.71 3.21
C TYR A 18 -14.61 -5.06 2.73
N ILE A 19 -15.53 -5.11 1.75
CA ILE A 19 -15.99 -6.38 1.16
C ILE A 19 -15.02 -6.92 0.10
N SER A 20 -14.05 -6.10 -0.35
CA SER A 20 -13.08 -6.49 -1.36
C SER A 20 -12.22 -7.67 -0.91
N LEU A 21 -12.28 -8.74 -1.70
CA LEU A 21 -11.46 -9.94 -1.56
C LEU A 21 -9.96 -9.67 -1.67
N ILE A 22 -9.58 -8.67 -2.47
CA ILE A 22 -8.18 -8.38 -2.80
C ILE A 22 -7.55 -7.48 -1.73
N LYS A 23 -8.36 -6.71 -0.98
CA LYS A 23 -7.87 -5.76 0.03
C LYS A 23 -6.92 -6.45 1.04
N TYR A 24 -7.42 -7.45 1.74
CA TYR A 24 -6.71 -8.07 2.85
C TYR A 24 -5.41 -8.79 2.45
N PRO A 25 -5.37 -9.63 1.40
CA PRO A 25 -4.11 -10.25 1.00
C PRO A 25 -3.10 -9.21 0.49
N TYR A 26 -3.57 -8.16 -0.18
CA TYR A 26 -2.71 -7.07 -0.63
C TYR A 26 -2.07 -6.30 0.54
N GLU A 27 -2.88 -5.91 1.54
CA GLU A 27 -2.38 -5.24 2.75
C GLU A 27 -1.40 -6.13 3.52
N ALA A 28 -1.67 -7.43 3.62
CA ALA A 28 -0.75 -8.39 4.26
C ALA A 28 0.61 -8.48 3.56
N VAL A 29 0.62 -8.55 2.22
CA VAL A 29 1.86 -8.61 1.43
C VAL A 29 2.62 -7.30 1.55
N LEU A 30 1.96 -6.15 1.43
CA LEU A 30 2.62 -4.86 1.63
C LEU A 30 3.27 -4.75 2.99
N GLN A 31 2.53 -5.08 4.06
CA GLN A 31 3.10 -5.04 5.41
C GLN A 31 4.26 -6.02 5.56
N ASN A 32 4.23 -7.19 4.91
CA ASN A 32 5.35 -8.13 4.94
C ASN A 32 6.61 -7.57 4.27
N GLU A 33 6.45 -6.91 3.11
CA GLU A 33 7.59 -6.36 2.36
C GLU A 33 8.17 -5.09 2.99
N PHE A 34 7.31 -4.23 3.54
CA PHE A 34 7.68 -2.90 4.02
C PHE A 34 7.73 -2.77 5.55
N ASP A 35 7.67 -3.89 6.29
CA ASP A 35 7.73 -3.93 7.77
C ASP A 35 9.05 -3.34 8.33
N ASN A 36 10.13 -3.39 7.54
CA ASN A 36 11.45 -3.02 8.02
C ASN A 36 11.64 -1.48 8.01
N PRO A 37 11.74 -0.82 9.18
CA PRO A 37 11.91 0.64 9.25
C PRO A 37 13.30 1.11 8.79
N HIS A 38 14.29 0.22 8.72
CA HIS A 38 15.65 0.54 8.30
C HIS A 38 15.86 0.37 6.79
N ALA A 39 14.89 -0.23 6.08
CA ALA A 39 14.94 -0.36 4.64
C ALA A 39 14.63 0.99 3.97
N CYS A 40 15.57 1.46 3.14
CA CYS A 40 15.42 2.70 2.41
C CYS A 40 14.97 2.46 0.97
N PHE A 41 13.85 3.08 0.57
CA PHE A 41 13.25 2.90 -0.76
C PHE A 41 13.44 4.12 -1.67
N ALA A 42 13.56 5.32 -1.09
CA ALA A 42 13.94 6.52 -1.83
C ALA A 42 14.99 7.32 -1.05
N ARG A 43 16.09 7.66 -1.73
CA ARG A 43 17.15 8.54 -1.21
C ARG A 43 16.97 9.98 -1.69
N GLY A 44 17.70 10.91 -1.09
CA GLY A 44 17.67 12.34 -1.44
C GLY A 44 17.88 12.63 -2.93
N THR A 45 18.72 11.88 -3.63
CA THR A 45 18.90 12.05 -5.10
C THR A 45 17.68 11.65 -5.91
N GLN A 46 16.88 10.68 -5.43
CA GLN A 46 15.76 10.11 -6.19
C GLN A 46 14.48 10.94 -6.06
N VAL A 47 14.44 11.90 -5.12
CA VAL A 47 13.33 12.84 -4.95
C VAL A 47 13.02 13.60 -6.25
N PHE A 48 14.04 13.82 -7.10
CA PHE A 48 13.89 14.58 -8.33
C PHE A 48 13.51 13.74 -9.56
N GLU A 49 13.61 12.41 -9.53
CA GLU A 49 13.47 11.54 -10.73
C GLU A 49 12.11 11.72 -11.43
N ASN A 50 11.03 11.96 -10.67
CA ASN A 50 9.68 12.18 -11.18
C ASN A 50 9.27 13.66 -11.23
N THR A 51 10.24 14.57 -11.14
CA THR A 51 10.01 16.01 -11.21
C THR A 51 10.57 16.58 -12.51
N PRO A 52 10.11 17.77 -12.96
CA PRO A 52 10.69 18.44 -14.11
C PRO A 52 12.19 18.72 -13.99
N ILE A 53 12.77 18.63 -12.79
CA ILE A 53 14.17 18.95 -12.48
C ILE A 53 15.08 17.71 -12.61
N SER A 54 14.51 16.53 -12.88
CA SER A 54 15.24 15.25 -12.98
C SER A 54 16.43 15.26 -13.94
N HIS A 55 16.34 16.02 -15.02
CA HIS A 55 17.32 16.08 -16.10
C HIS A 55 18.52 17.00 -15.82
N LEU A 56 18.50 17.75 -14.70
CA LEU A 56 19.61 18.63 -14.34
C LEU A 56 20.82 17.83 -13.87
N SER A 57 22.01 18.44 -13.96
CA SER A 57 23.25 17.81 -13.51
C SER A 57 23.23 17.54 -12.00
N PRO A 58 23.95 16.50 -11.52
CA PRO A 58 24.00 16.16 -10.09
C PRO A 58 24.47 17.33 -9.20
N GLN A 59 25.30 18.24 -9.74
CA GLN A 59 25.78 19.42 -8.99
C GLN A 59 24.67 20.45 -8.76
N LEU A 60 23.78 20.67 -9.75
CA LEU A 60 22.63 21.56 -9.58
C LEU A 60 21.64 20.96 -8.58
N GLN A 61 21.39 19.65 -8.65
CA GLN A 61 20.51 18.97 -7.69
C GLN A 61 21.03 19.10 -6.25
N GLN A 62 22.33 18.93 -6.02
CA GLN A 62 22.95 19.16 -4.71
C GLN A 62 22.83 20.62 -4.25
N SER A 63 22.97 21.58 -5.16
CA SER A 63 22.79 23.00 -4.85
C SER A 63 21.36 23.30 -4.42
N PHE A 64 20.36 22.71 -5.08
CA PHE A 64 18.96 22.78 -4.65
C PHE A 64 18.73 22.15 -3.27
N LEU A 65 19.33 20.99 -2.99
CA LEU A 65 19.24 20.36 -1.66
C LEU A 65 19.84 21.27 -0.57
N ASN A 66 20.98 21.91 -0.84
CA ASN A 66 21.58 22.88 0.08
C ASN A 66 20.69 24.11 0.31
N LEU A 67 20.00 24.60 -0.74
CA LEU A 67 19.03 25.69 -0.61
C LEU A 67 17.79 25.27 0.19
N LEU A 68 17.31 24.04 0.04
CA LEU A 68 16.21 23.52 0.85
C LEU A 68 16.61 23.43 2.32
N LYS A 69 17.83 22.99 2.60
CA LYS A 69 18.38 22.96 3.96
C LYS A 69 18.38 24.33 4.64
N THR A 70 18.78 25.37 3.93
CA THR A 70 18.84 26.74 4.49
C THR A 70 17.47 27.40 4.61
N THR A 71 16.54 27.11 3.71
CA THR A 71 15.22 27.78 3.66
C THR A 71 14.15 27.11 4.52
N SER A 72 14.17 25.78 4.60
CA SER A 72 13.13 24.98 5.25
C SER A 72 13.61 24.23 6.51
N ASN A 73 14.91 24.34 6.85
CA ASN A 73 15.55 23.60 7.94
C ASN A 73 15.42 22.06 7.81
N ILE A 74 15.26 21.57 6.58
CA ILE A 74 15.17 20.13 6.27
C ILE A 74 16.54 19.67 5.74
N ASP A 75 17.23 18.81 6.49
CA ASP A 75 18.57 18.32 6.12
C ASP A 75 18.51 17.03 5.28
N ILE A 76 18.19 17.17 3.99
CA ILE A 76 18.24 16.07 3.02
C ILE A 76 19.58 16.10 2.30
N THR A 77 20.42 15.12 2.58
CA THR A 77 21.63 14.87 1.80
C THR A 77 21.35 13.89 0.65
N PRO A 78 22.21 13.81 -0.38
CA PRO A 78 22.05 12.85 -1.48
C PRO A 78 21.88 11.39 -1.01
N THR A 79 22.51 11.04 0.11
CA THR A 79 22.49 9.68 0.67
C THR A 79 21.47 9.49 1.79
N THR A 80 20.87 10.57 2.32
CA THR A 80 19.82 10.51 3.34
C THR A 80 18.64 9.69 2.81
N CYS A 81 18.10 8.83 3.66
CA CYS A 81 16.87 8.14 3.35
C CYS A 81 15.67 9.08 3.52
N VAL A 82 14.92 9.29 2.45
CA VAL A 82 13.76 10.19 2.43
C VAL A 82 12.45 9.42 2.57
N THR A 83 12.42 8.17 2.08
CA THR A 83 11.24 7.31 2.23
C THR A 83 11.67 5.92 2.67
N THR A 84 11.18 5.53 3.84
CA THR A 84 11.33 4.18 4.41
C THR A 84 10.09 3.33 4.12
N GLY A 85 10.17 2.02 4.39
CA GLY A 85 9.03 1.12 4.19
C GLY A 85 7.81 1.51 5.03
N VAL A 86 8.05 1.94 6.28
CA VAL A 86 6.98 2.37 7.17
C VAL A 86 6.28 3.64 6.67
N ASP A 87 7.00 4.55 6.02
CA ASP A 87 6.40 5.75 5.43
C ASP A 87 5.47 5.39 4.26
N ILE A 88 5.83 4.38 3.46
CA ILE A 88 4.99 3.87 2.37
C ILE A 88 3.70 3.30 2.94
N LEU A 89 3.79 2.46 3.97
CA LEU A 89 2.61 1.87 4.62
C LEU A 89 1.67 2.92 5.23
N GLN A 90 2.23 3.96 5.84
CA GLN A 90 1.44 5.08 6.38
C GLN A 90 0.77 5.89 5.27
N SER A 91 1.48 6.16 4.16
CA SER A 91 0.94 6.95 3.05
C SER A 91 -0.25 6.28 2.33
N GLN A 92 -0.32 4.95 2.37
CA GLN A 92 -1.38 4.15 1.73
C GLN A 92 -2.56 3.85 2.69
N ASP A 93 -2.46 4.26 3.96
CA ASP A 93 -3.42 3.96 5.03
C ASP A 93 -3.70 2.45 5.18
N VAL A 94 -2.65 1.64 5.05
CA VAL A 94 -2.72 0.17 5.12
C VAL A 94 -2.35 -0.38 6.50
N THR A 95 -2.34 0.45 7.54
CA THR A 95 -1.88 0.10 8.90
C THR A 95 -3.02 -0.20 9.89
N GLN A 96 -4.28 -0.27 9.42
CA GLN A 96 -5.45 -0.48 10.28
C GLN A 96 -5.57 -1.88 10.88
N LEU A 97 -5.05 -2.88 10.18
CA LEU A 97 -5.06 -4.28 10.58
C LEU A 97 -3.62 -4.80 10.57
N ASN A 98 -3.32 -5.77 11.42
CA ASN A 98 -2.02 -6.45 11.37
C ASN A 98 -1.97 -7.43 10.19
N LYS A 99 -0.77 -7.75 9.70
CA LYS A 99 -0.56 -8.69 8.59
C LYS A 99 -1.21 -10.05 8.84
N TRP A 100 -1.20 -10.50 10.10
CA TRP A 100 -1.84 -11.74 10.53
C TRP A 100 -3.37 -11.66 10.53
N ASP A 101 -3.95 -10.52 10.91
CA ASP A 101 -5.41 -10.32 10.86
C ASP A 101 -5.89 -10.33 9.41
N CYS A 102 -5.17 -9.63 8.53
CA CYS A 102 -5.41 -9.66 7.09
C CYS A 102 -5.33 -11.08 6.52
N LEU A 103 -4.38 -11.89 6.98
CA LEU A 103 -4.27 -13.29 6.59
C LEU A 103 -5.48 -14.10 7.06
N TYR A 104 -5.89 -13.96 8.32
CA TYR A 104 -7.08 -14.65 8.84
C TYR A 104 -8.35 -14.27 8.10
N VAL A 105 -8.55 -13.00 7.78
CA VAL A 105 -9.70 -12.54 6.98
C VAL A 105 -9.69 -13.16 5.59
N THR A 106 -8.52 -13.23 4.95
CA THR A 106 -8.36 -13.87 3.63
C THR A 106 -8.72 -15.36 3.68
N LEU A 107 -8.25 -16.08 4.70
CA LEU A 107 -8.58 -17.49 4.91
C LEU A 107 -10.07 -17.70 5.20
N ALA A 108 -10.68 -16.83 6.01
CA ALA A 108 -12.10 -16.88 6.32
C ALA A 108 -12.95 -16.72 5.05
N TRP A 109 -12.61 -15.77 4.18
CA TRP A 109 -13.22 -15.65 2.85
C TRP A 109 -13.05 -16.92 2.01
N GLY A 110 -11.86 -17.51 1.99
CA GLY A 110 -11.59 -18.78 1.29
C GLY A 110 -12.49 -19.93 1.77
N VAL A 111 -12.69 -20.06 3.08
CA VAL A 111 -13.60 -21.05 3.67
C VAL A 111 -15.06 -20.73 3.31
N LEU A 112 -15.47 -19.46 3.43
CA LEU A 112 -16.82 -19.02 3.07
C LEU A 112 -17.16 -19.36 1.61
N PHE A 113 -16.26 -19.07 0.66
CA PHE A 113 -16.49 -19.41 -0.75
C PHE A 113 -16.56 -20.91 -1.00
N ARG A 114 -15.80 -21.73 -0.26
CA ARG A 114 -15.93 -23.20 -0.35
C ARG A 114 -17.31 -23.66 0.13
N ILE A 115 -17.83 -23.09 1.21
CA ILE A 115 -19.17 -23.39 1.71
C ILE A 115 -20.24 -22.97 0.70
N LEU A 116 -20.15 -21.75 0.17
CA LEU A 116 -21.09 -21.24 -0.84
C LEU A 116 -21.07 -22.08 -2.12
N PHE A 117 -19.88 -22.50 -2.57
CA PHE A 117 -19.71 -23.39 -3.70
C PHE A 117 -20.31 -24.78 -3.45
N TYR A 118 -20.13 -25.33 -2.25
CA TYR A 118 -20.76 -26.59 -1.87
C TYR A 118 -22.30 -26.49 -1.88
N ILE A 119 -22.85 -25.39 -1.34
CA ILE A 119 -24.30 -25.13 -1.36
C ILE A 119 -24.80 -24.99 -2.81
N SER A 120 -24.09 -24.27 -3.68
CA SER A 120 -24.51 -24.11 -5.08
C SER A 120 -24.51 -25.43 -5.84
N LEU A 121 -23.53 -26.31 -5.58
CA LEU A 121 -23.52 -27.68 -6.13
C LEU A 121 -24.65 -28.56 -5.56
N LEU A 122 -24.96 -28.47 -4.27
CA LEU A 122 -26.07 -29.20 -3.67
C LEU A 122 -27.43 -28.77 -4.24
N LEU A 123 -27.65 -27.47 -4.43
CA LEU A 123 -28.86 -26.94 -5.04
C LEU A 123 -28.93 -27.27 -6.54
N GLY A 124 -27.82 -27.13 -7.25
CA GLY A 124 -27.72 -27.43 -8.69
C GLY A 124 -27.87 -28.92 -9.00
N SER A 125 -27.35 -29.81 -8.15
CA SER A 125 -27.50 -31.26 -8.33
C SER A 125 -28.93 -31.75 -8.11
N LYS A 126 -29.69 -31.10 -7.22
CA LYS A 126 -31.12 -31.38 -7.03
C LYS A 126 -31.98 -30.93 -8.22
N ASN A 127 -31.56 -29.92 -8.97
CA ASN A 127 -32.32 -29.35 -10.08
C ASN A 127 -32.17 -30.11 -11.42
N LYS A 128 -31.29 -31.14 -11.50
CA LYS A 128 -31.08 -31.97 -12.70
C LYS A 128 -31.80 -33.33 -12.67
N ARG A 129 -32.67 -33.59 -11.68
CA ARG A 129 -33.48 -34.82 -11.58
C ARG A 129 -34.91 -34.65 -12.14
N HIS A 130 -35.10 -33.78 -13.13
CA HIS A 130 -36.33 -33.69 -13.91
C HIS A 130 -36.02 -33.63 -15.40
#